data_AF-A0A2H9LAW5-F1
#
_entry.id   AF-A0A2H9LAW5-F1
#
_cell.length_a   1.000
_cell.length_b   1.000
_cell.length_c   1.000
_cell.angle_alpha   90.00
_cell.angle_beta   90.00
_cell.angle_gamma   90.00
#
_symmetry.space_group_name_H-M   'P 1'
#
loop_
_entity.id
_entity.type
_entity.pdbx_description
1 polymer ?
#
loop_
_entity_poly.entity_id
_entity_poly.type
_entity_poly.pdbx_seq_one_letter_code
_entity_poly.pdbx_strand_id
1 'polypeptide(L)' 'MSIEGYVDYKSREFCNDVKCPVQLELNARKPGSKEYEEIRQTCRTSCRHTTWEFHHWLMDKGYLIVRHEK' A
#
# COMPACT_ATOMS: atom_id res chain seq x y z
N MET A 1 9.95 14.97 2.14
CA MET A 1 10.96 15.22 1.10
C MET A 1 11.54 13.89 0.73
N SER A 2 11.62 13.57 -0.55
CA SER A 2 12.30 12.36 -1.02
C SER A 2 13.80 12.46 -0.72
N ILE A 3 14.44 11.34 -0.45
CA ILE A 3 15.89 11.29 -0.26
C ILE A 3 16.54 11.28 -1.64
N GLU A 4 17.52 12.15 -1.87
CA GLU A 4 18.24 12.22 -3.16
C GLU A 4 18.86 10.86 -3.49
N GLY A 5 18.62 10.36 -4.72
CA GLY A 5 19.06 9.05 -5.17
C GLY A 5 18.14 7.88 -4.80
N TYR A 6 17.03 8.12 -4.09
CA TYR A 6 16.07 7.09 -3.70
C TYR A 6 14.68 7.35 -4.30
N VAL A 7 13.89 6.28 -4.40
CA VAL A 7 12.47 6.35 -4.78
C VAL A 7 11.59 6.14 -3.54
N ASP A 8 10.60 7.01 -3.39
CA ASP A 8 9.63 6.88 -2.31
C ASP A 8 8.61 5.77 -2.63
N TYR A 9 8.22 5.02 -1.60
CA TYR A 9 7.10 4.09 -1.70
C TYR A 9 5.81 4.83 -2.06
N LYS A 10 5.10 4.34 -3.08
CA LYS A 10 3.82 4.93 -3.51
C LYS A 10 2.66 4.28 -2.78
N SER A 11 1.66 5.08 -2.43
CA SER A 11 0.44 4.57 -1.80
C SER A 11 -0.19 3.48 -2.68
N ARG A 12 -0.56 2.35 -2.05
CA ARG A 12 -1.15 1.16 -2.68
C ARG A 12 -0.25 0.40 -3.64
N GLU A 13 1.03 0.73 -3.72
CA GLU A 13 1.97 0.05 -4.63
C GLU A 13 2.07 -1.45 -4.34
N PHE A 14 2.28 -1.84 -3.08
CA PHE A 14 2.26 -3.25 -2.66
C PHE A 14 0.96 -3.94 -3.08
N CYS A 15 -0.19 -3.36 -2.71
CA CYS A 15 -1.50 -3.96 -2.95
C CYS A 15 -1.79 -4.15 -4.46
N ASN A 16 -1.30 -3.24 -5.30
CA ASN A 16 -1.44 -3.35 -6.75
C ASN A 16 -0.51 -4.43 -7.32
N ASP A 17 0.74 -4.48 -6.86
CA ASP A 17 1.73 -5.46 -7.32
C ASP A 17 1.30 -6.90 -6.99
N VAL A 18 0.81 -7.14 -5.77
CA VAL A 18 0.29 -8.46 -5.34
C VAL A 18 -1.14 -8.75 -5.81
N LYS A 19 -1.72 -7.87 -6.64
CA LYS A 19 -3.08 -7.99 -7.18
C LYS A 19 -4.13 -8.25 -6.10
N CYS A 20 -4.11 -7.43 -5.04
CA CYS A 20 -5.10 -7.51 -3.99
C CYS A 20 -6.52 -7.26 -4.56
N PRO A 21 -7.49 -8.19 -4.43
CA PRO A 21 -8.82 -8.07 -5.02
C PRO A 21 -9.57 -6.88 -4.43
N VAL A 22 -9.37 -6.56 -3.14
CA VAL A 22 -9.94 -5.36 -2.53
C VAL A 22 -9.36 -4.10 -3.18
N GLN A 23 -8.06 -4.08 -3.49
CA GLN A 23 -7.44 -2.95 -4.19
C GLN A 23 -7.88 -2.86 -5.65
N LEU A 24 -8.02 -3.99 -6.34
CA LEU A 24 -8.53 -4.03 -7.71
C LEU A 24 -9.98 -3.51 -7.77
N GLU A 25 -10.80 -3.86 -6.79
CA GLU A 25 -12.15 -3.31 -6.66
C GLU A 25 -12.13 -1.81 -6.37
N LEU A 26 -11.27 -1.34 -5.45
CA LEU A 26 -11.09 0.09 -5.18
C LEU A 26 -10.65 0.87 -6.42
N ASN A 27 -9.75 0.31 -7.25
CA ASN A 27 -9.28 0.94 -8.47
C ASN A 27 -10.40 1.14 -9.51
N ALA A 28 -11.45 0.32 -9.45
CA ALA A 28 -12.62 0.43 -10.33
C ALA A 28 -13.64 1.48 -9.86
N ARG A 29 -13.46 2.08 -8.67
CA ARG A 29 -14.38 3.08 -8.09
C ARG A 29 -13.73 4.46 -8.07
N LYS A 30 -14.57 5.50 -8.13
CA LYS A 30 -14.10 6.87 -7.98
C LYS A 30 -13.61 7.08 -6.54
N PRO A 31 -12.36 7.54 -6.33
CA PRO A 31 -11.87 7.84 -4.98
C PRO A 31 -12.80 8.79 -4.24
N GLY A 32 -13.16 8.44 -3.00
CA GLY A 32 -14.06 9.21 -2.14
C GLY A 32 -15.55 9.04 -2.44
N SER A 33 -15.95 8.19 -3.40
CA SER A 33 -17.37 7.80 -3.52
C SER A 33 -17.81 6.97 -2.32
N LYS A 34 -19.12 6.84 -2.12
CA LYS A 34 -19.68 6.02 -1.03
C LYS A 34 -19.21 4.57 -1.14
N GLU A 35 -19.31 4.00 -2.33
CA GLU A 35 -18.92 2.62 -2.63
C GLU A 35 -17.41 2.43 -2.42
N TYR A 36 -16.60 3.40 -2.83
CA TYR A 36 -15.15 3.38 -2.57
C TYR A 36 -14.85 3.37 -1.07
N GLU A 37 -15.48 4.23 -0.28
CA GLU A 37 -15.23 4.30 1.16
C GLU A 37 -15.75 3.07 1.92
N GLU A 38 -16.85 2.45 1.47
CA GLU A 38 -17.36 1.18 2.01
C GLU A 38 -16.32 0.06 1.83
N ILE A 39 -15.79 -0.13 0.62
CA ILE A 39 -14.73 -1.14 0.35
C ILE A 39 -13.44 -0.79 1.11
N ARG A 40 -13.09 0.51 1.18
CA ARG A 40 -11.89 0.98 1.87
C ARG A 40 -11.91 0.66 3.37
N GLN A 41 -13.09 0.49 3.98
CA GLN A 41 -13.17 0.04 5.38
C GLN A 41 -12.51 -1.32 5.57
N THR A 42 -12.67 -2.26 4.64
CA THR A 42 -11.99 -3.56 4.72
C THR A 42 -10.48 -3.40 4.82
N CYS A 43 -9.88 -2.48 4.04
CA CYS A 43 -8.45 -2.19 4.15
C CYS A 43 -8.05 -1.58 5.51
N ARG A 44 -8.95 -0.84 6.17
CA ARG A 44 -8.69 -0.16 7.45
C ARG A 44 -8.79 -1.10 8.64
N THR A 45 -9.74 -2.05 8.62
CA THR A 45 -10.12 -2.81 9.83
C THR A 45 -9.85 -4.31 9.72
N SER A 46 -9.68 -4.86 8.51
CA SER A 46 -9.46 -6.29 8.28
C SER A 46 -8.67 -6.52 7.00
N CYS A 47 -7.49 -5.89 6.93
CA CYS A 47 -6.56 -6.18 5.85
C CYS A 47 -6.20 -7.66 5.85
N ARG A 48 -6.35 -8.32 4.71
CA ARG A 48 -6.04 -9.75 4.53
C ARG A 48 -4.53 -10.05 4.49
N HIS A 49 -3.72 -9.03 4.22
CA HIS A 49 -2.26 -9.15 4.19
C HIS A 49 -1.69 -8.78 5.54
N THR A 50 -0.68 -9.53 5.94
CA THR A 50 0.08 -9.35 7.16
C THR A 50 1.17 -8.30 6.97
N THR A 51 1.59 -7.71 8.08
CA THR A 51 2.77 -6.84 8.14
C THR A 51 4.04 -7.58 7.68
N TRP A 52 4.11 -8.90 7.88
CA TRP A 52 5.24 -9.71 7.43
C TRP A 52 5.34 -9.79 5.91
N GLU A 53 4.22 -10.05 5.21
CA GLU A 53 4.17 -10.08 3.74
C GLU A 53 4.59 -8.74 3.14
N PHE A 54 4.11 -7.63 3.71
CA PHE A 54 4.48 -6.30 3.25
C PHE A 54 5.98 -6.03 3.41
N HIS A 55 6.57 -6.37 4.56
CA HIS A 55 8.00 -6.17 4.79
C HIS A 55 8.87 -7.04 3.87
N HIS A 56 8.51 -8.30 3.65
CA HIS A 56 9.26 -9.15 2.72
C HIS A 56 9.19 -8.61 1.30
N TRP A 57 8.01 -8.17 0.87
CA TRP A 57 7.87 -7.52 -0.42
C TRP A 57 8.74 -6.26 -0.57
N LEU A 58 8.83 -5.42 0.48
CA LEU A 58 9.72 -4.26 0.47
C LEU A 58 11.17 -4.67 0.24
N MET A 59 11.65 -5.70 0.95
CA MET A 59 13.00 -6.24 0.80
C MET A 59 13.23 -6.78 -0.60
N ASP A 60 12.28 -7.55 -1.14
CA ASP A 60 12.36 -8.15 -2.49
C ASP A 60 12.43 -7.08 -3.60
N LYS A 61 11.76 -5.94 -3.40
CA LYS A 61 11.79 -4.79 -4.32
C LYS A 61 12.97 -3.85 -4.10
N GLY A 62 13.82 -4.12 -3.10
CA GLY A 62 14.99 -3.31 -2.79
C GLY A 62 14.69 -2.00 -2.06
N TYR A 63 13.53 -1.88 -1.40
CA TYR A 63 13.25 -0.73 -0.54
C TYR A 63 14.10 -0.76 0.72
N LEU A 64 14.48 0.44 1.17
CA LEU A 64 15.18 0.66 2.42
C LEU A 64 14.28 1.39 3.40
N ILE A 65 14.15 0.85 4.61
CA ILE A 65 13.41 1.50 5.69
C ILE A 65 14.34 2.51 6.34
N VAL A 66 14.02 3.78 6.16
CA VAL A 66 14.77 4.91 6.72
C VAL A 66 13.96 5.52 7.87
N ARG A 67 14.61 5.69 9.02
CA ARG A 67 14.05 6.39 10.19
C ARG A 67 14.93 7.60 10.47
N HIS A 68 14.35 8.78 10.43
CA HIS A 68 15.07 10.00 10.82
C HIS A 68 15.39 9.96 12.32
N GLU A 69 16.54 10.52 12.72
CA GLU A 69 16.99 10.48 14.12
C GLU A 69 16.23 11.44 15.04
N LYS A 70 15.64 12.50 14.47
CA LYS A 70 14.90 13.55 15.17
C LYS A 70 13.41 13.49 14.87
#